data_AF-A0A356EG34-F1
#
_entry.id   AF-A0A356EG34-F1
#
_cell.length_a   1.000
_cell.length_b   1.000
_cell.length_c   1.000
_cell.angle_alpha   90.00
_cell.angle_beta   90.00
_cell.angle_gamma   90.00
#
_symmetry.space_group_name_H-M   'P 1'
#
loop_
_entity.id
_entity.type
_entity.pdbx_description
1 polymer ?
#
loop_
_entity_poly.entity_id
_entity_poly.type
_entity_poly.pdbx_seq_one_letter_code
_entity_poly.pdbx_strand_id
1 'polypeptide(L)'
;MHFFISWVGSNLGFDKIILMSILNVLLTSLAYKYLKGRGYAYGLILLILLTNYYFFVIYFTLEKLKVAFIFLLLFLLIRKRFWLALISLAASLFAHFQMIILAALHINAGFLSAIKNATMPKKAFIKIAIYMACAGLLSLLLFQKYGSFIGAKVQYYFNFSRSQGLLSLRSALIAFFLTFLGAENKKKVIYYFIGLCICILFLGSDRLNMFAYFGFLHYINPKRIISKVSIVLLSGYLLYKTIMYLNLIYYFGG
;
A
#
# COMPACT_ATOMS: atom_id res chain seq x y z
N MET A 1 -4.66 -5.56 16.60
CA MET A 1 -4.66 -4.09 16.46
C MET A 1 -6.06 -3.51 16.23
N HIS A 2 -6.80 -3.87 15.17
CA HIS A 2 -8.18 -3.36 14.99
C HIS A 2 -9.12 -3.69 16.16
N PHE A 3 -9.13 -4.94 16.62
CA PHE A 3 -9.87 -5.33 17.83
C PHE A 3 -9.44 -4.54 19.06
N PHE A 4 -8.15 -4.22 19.19
CA PHE A 4 -7.64 -3.43 20.31
C PHE A 4 -8.14 -1.98 20.25
N ILE A 5 -8.12 -1.35 19.07
CA ILE A 5 -8.65 0.01 18.89
C ILE A 5 -10.16 0.04 19.12
N SER A 6 -10.90 -0.94 18.59
CA SER A 6 -12.34 -1.05 18.81
C SER A 6 -12.68 -1.32 20.27
N TRP A 7 -11.90 -2.17 20.94
CA TRP A 7 -12.06 -2.50 22.36
C TRP A 7 -11.76 -1.30 23.26
N VAL A 8 -10.64 -0.59 23.00
CA VAL A 8 -10.30 0.66 23.71
C VAL A 8 -11.39 1.70 23.49
N GLY A 9 -11.87 1.90 22.25
CA GLY A 9 -12.93 2.84 21.95
C GLY A 9 -14.25 2.51 22.65
N SER A 10 -14.63 1.22 22.67
CA SER A 10 -15.86 0.75 23.33
C SER A 10 -15.78 0.90 24.85
N ASN A 11 -14.61 0.63 25.44
CA ASN A 11 -14.38 0.83 26.88
C ASN A 11 -14.33 2.31 27.29
N LEU A 12 -14.03 3.22 26.36
CA LEU A 12 -14.08 4.66 26.56
C LEU A 12 -15.49 5.24 26.33
N GLY A 13 -16.49 4.40 26.02
CA GLY A 13 -17.88 4.82 25.79
C GLY A 13 -18.13 5.52 24.45
N PHE A 14 -17.17 5.49 23.51
CA PHE A 14 -17.38 6.08 22.19
C PHE A 14 -18.14 5.12 21.28
N ASP A 15 -19.15 5.66 20.59
CA ASP A 15 -19.79 4.96 19.47
C ASP A 15 -18.74 4.67 18.39
N LYS A 16 -18.78 3.43 17.87
CA LYS A 16 -17.97 2.98 16.73
C LYS A 16 -18.04 3.96 15.56
N ILE A 17 -19.20 4.57 15.30
CA ILE A 17 -19.41 5.54 14.21
C ILE A 17 -18.53 6.78 14.42
N ILE A 18 -18.48 7.32 15.63
CA ILE A 18 -17.66 8.48 15.98
C ILE A 18 -16.18 8.15 15.81
N LEU A 19 -15.75 7.00 16.34
CA LEU A 19 -14.36 6.54 16.22
C LEU A 19 -13.94 6.38 14.75
N MET A 20 -14.77 5.77 13.91
CA MET A 20 -14.48 5.60 12.48
C MET A 20 -14.44 6.93 11.73
N SER A 21 -15.27 7.89 12.13
CA SER A 21 -15.27 9.25 11.57
C SER A 21 -13.98 9.99 11.90
N ILE A 22 -13.50 9.90 13.15
CA ILE A 22 -12.21 10.46 13.58
C ILE A 22 -11.06 9.84 12.78
N LEU A 23 -11.04 8.52 12.60
CA LEU A 23 -10.01 7.83 11.81
C LEU A 23 -10.05 8.24 10.34
N ASN A 24 -11.24 8.48 9.76
CA ASN A 24 -11.38 8.98 8.39
C ASN A 24 -10.83 10.40 8.23
N VAL A 25 -11.13 11.29 9.18
CA VAL A 25 -10.59 12.66 9.20
C VAL A 25 -9.06 12.62 9.34
N LEU A 26 -8.54 11.76 10.22
CA LEU A 26 -7.10 11.59 10.42
C LEU A 26 -6.43 11.06 9.14
N LEU A 27 -6.98 10.00 8.52
CA LEU A 27 -6.46 9.45 7.28
C LEU A 27 -6.42 10.51 6.17
N THR A 28 -7.53 11.25 6.00
CA THR A 28 -7.67 12.27 4.95
C THR A 28 -6.70 13.42 5.17
N SER A 29 -6.56 13.89 6.41
CA SER A 29 -5.62 14.97 6.76
C SER A 29 -4.15 14.57 6.55
N LEU A 30 -3.78 13.33 6.88
CA LEU A 30 -2.43 12.80 6.64
C LEU A 30 -2.17 12.60 5.14
N ALA A 31 -3.13 12.06 4.40
CA ALA A 31 -3.03 11.90 2.96
C ALA A 31 -2.90 13.27 2.25
N TYR A 32 -3.67 14.27 2.68
CA TYR A 32 -3.54 15.65 2.22
C TYR A 32 -2.14 16.20 2.47
N LYS A 33 -1.64 16.13 3.71
CA LYS A 33 -0.30 16.61 4.07
C LYS A 33 0.78 15.91 3.25
N TYR A 34 0.65 14.61 3.06
CA TYR A 34 1.57 13.81 2.26
C TYR A 34 1.60 14.23 0.79
N LEU A 35 0.43 14.33 0.14
CA LEU A 35 0.34 14.73 -1.27
C LEU A 35 0.77 16.19 -1.48
N LYS A 36 0.41 17.09 -0.57
CA LYS A 36 0.86 18.49 -0.61
C LYS A 36 2.38 18.59 -0.50
N GLY A 37 2.99 17.82 0.40
CA GLY A 37 4.45 17.72 0.53
C GLY A 37 5.17 17.19 -0.71
N ARG A 38 4.45 16.46 -1.58
CA ARG A 38 4.97 15.99 -2.89
C ARG A 38 4.78 17.01 -4.01
N GLY A 39 4.11 18.14 -3.76
CA GLY A 39 3.91 19.21 -4.73
C GLY A 39 2.64 19.08 -5.58
N TYR A 40 1.65 18.30 -5.15
CA TYR A 40 0.36 18.25 -5.81
C TYR A 40 -0.39 19.57 -5.64
N ALA A 41 -1.08 20.00 -6.71
CA ALA A 41 -1.98 21.16 -6.66
C ALA A 41 -3.20 20.85 -5.79
N TYR A 42 -3.74 21.86 -5.10
CA TYR A 42 -4.85 21.68 -4.16
C TYR A 42 -6.06 20.99 -4.79
N GLY A 43 -6.49 21.45 -5.97
CA GLY A 43 -7.63 20.84 -6.69
C GLY A 43 -7.41 19.36 -7.06
N LEU A 44 -6.18 18.98 -7.43
CA LEU A 44 -5.86 17.57 -7.72
C LEU A 44 -5.92 16.70 -6.45
N ILE A 45 -5.48 17.24 -5.31
CA ILE A 45 -5.56 16.53 -4.04
C ILE A 45 -7.02 16.29 -3.65
N LEU A 46 -7.87 17.33 -3.75
CA LEU A 46 -9.30 17.18 -3.47
C LEU A 46 -9.95 16.16 -4.40
N LEU A 47 -9.67 16.23 -5.71
CA LEU A 47 -10.16 15.27 -6.67
C LEU A 47 -9.75 13.84 -6.29
N ILE A 48 -8.46 13.60 -6.00
CA ILE A 48 -7.98 12.29 -5.55
C ILE A 48 -8.68 11.81 -4.27
N LEU A 49 -8.78 12.65 -3.24
CA LEU A 49 -9.31 12.22 -1.94
C LEU A 49 -10.83 12.01 -1.97
N LEU A 50 -11.56 12.81 -2.74
CA LEU A 50 -13.03 12.84 -2.75
C LEU A 50 -13.68 12.02 -3.86
N THR A 51 -12.96 11.67 -4.94
CA THR A 51 -13.57 10.95 -6.06
C THR A 51 -13.02 9.55 -6.26
N ASN A 52 -11.90 9.22 -5.62
CA ASN A 52 -11.21 7.98 -5.88
C ASN A 52 -11.81 6.78 -5.15
N TYR A 53 -12.15 5.75 -5.93
CA TYR A 53 -12.70 4.48 -5.45
C TYR A 53 -11.89 3.88 -4.29
N TYR A 54 -10.56 3.88 -4.37
CA TYR A 54 -9.74 3.24 -3.35
C TYR A 54 -9.77 3.99 -2.02
N PHE A 55 -9.85 5.32 -2.03
CA PHE A 55 -10.03 6.10 -0.80
C PHE A 55 -11.39 5.79 -0.17
N PHE A 56 -12.46 5.71 -0.96
CA PHE A 56 -13.80 5.35 -0.50
C PHE A 56 -13.85 3.95 0.13
N VAL A 57 -13.23 2.96 -0.52
CA VAL A 57 -13.12 1.60 0.03
C VAL A 57 -12.37 1.60 1.37
N ILE A 58 -11.33 2.43 1.53
CA ILE A 58 -10.65 2.56 2.83
C ILE A 58 -11.54 3.25 3.86
N TYR A 59 -12.29 4.29 3.47
CA TYR A 59 -13.15 5.04 4.38
C TYR A 59 -14.30 4.20 4.93
N PHE A 60 -14.95 3.40 4.08
CA PHE A 60 -16.18 2.69 4.42
C PHE A 60 -15.94 1.22 4.80
N THR A 61 -15.33 0.42 3.94
CA THR A 61 -15.28 -1.06 4.11
C THR A 61 -14.07 -1.54 4.90
N LEU A 62 -12.88 -0.99 4.61
CA LEU A 62 -11.63 -1.61 5.05
C LEU A 62 -11.09 -1.02 6.36
N GLU A 63 -11.83 -1.20 7.46
CA GLU A 63 -11.47 -0.67 8.78
C GLU A 63 -10.04 -1.08 9.23
N LYS A 64 -9.66 -2.35 9.04
CA LYS A 64 -8.32 -2.86 9.41
C LYS A 64 -7.22 -2.22 8.58
N LEU A 65 -7.49 -2.01 7.29
CA LEU A 65 -6.52 -1.45 6.35
C LEU A 65 -6.38 0.07 6.54
N LYS A 66 -7.45 0.77 6.91
CA LYS A 66 -7.46 2.20 7.26
C LYS A 66 -6.41 2.54 8.32
N VAL A 67 -6.41 1.80 9.43
CA VAL A 67 -5.41 1.95 10.50
C VAL A 67 -4.00 1.72 9.97
N ALA A 68 -3.82 0.67 9.16
CA ALA A 68 -2.51 0.35 8.58
C ALA A 68 -2.00 1.47 7.65
N PHE A 69 -2.88 2.10 6.85
CA PHE A 69 -2.54 3.23 5.99
C PHE A 69 -2.22 4.51 6.77
N ILE A 70 -2.93 4.79 7.87
CA ILE A 70 -2.62 5.93 8.75
C ILE A 70 -1.16 5.83 9.22
N PHE A 71 -0.77 4.68 9.75
CA PHE A 71 0.60 4.44 10.21
C PHE A 71 1.63 4.44 9.06
N LEU A 72 1.27 3.93 7.88
CA LEU A 72 2.12 4.02 6.71
C LEU A 72 2.36 5.48 6.28
N LEU A 73 1.32 6.30 6.25
CA LEU A 73 1.45 7.72 5.90
C LEU A 73 2.28 8.49 6.93
N LEU A 74 2.11 8.19 8.23
CA LEU A 74 2.96 8.72 9.29
C LEU A 74 4.43 8.33 9.09
N PHE A 75 4.70 7.07 8.77
CA PHE A 75 6.05 6.61 8.43
C PHE A 75 6.66 7.41 7.26
N LEU A 76 5.89 7.63 6.19
CA LEU A 76 6.34 8.38 5.03
C LEU A 76 6.58 9.88 5.34
N LEU A 77 5.78 10.48 6.21
CA LEU A 77 5.90 11.89 6.62
C LEU A 77 7.06 12.13 7.62
N ILE A 78 7.25 11.22 8.58
CA ILE A 78 8.20 11.38 9.70
C ILE A 78 9.55 10.71 9.37
N ARG A 79 9.81 10.38 8.11
CA ARG A 79 11.01 9.64 7.65
C ARG A 79 12.36 10.20 8.17
N LYS A 80 12.43 11.49 8.48
CA LYS A 80 13.64 12.12 9.06
C LYS A 80 13.97 11.63 10.48
N ARG A 81 12.99 11.18 11.27
CA ARG A 81 13.18 10.68 12.65
C ARG A 81 13.13 9.15 12.64
N PHE A 82 14.29 8.52 12.53
CA PHE A 82 14.43 7.07 12.31
C PHE A 82 13.59 6.20 13.25
N TRP A 83 13.67 6.42 14.57
CA TRP A 83 12.95 5.60 15.55
C TRP A 83 11.43 5.72 15.45
N LEU A 84 10.89 6.94 15.35
CA LEU A 84 9.45 7.17 15.19
C LEU A 84 8.94 6.62 13.86
N ALA A 85 9.72 6.75 12.80
CA ALA A 85 9.43 6.16 11.51
C ALA A 85 9.37 4.62 11.62
N LEU A 86 10.35 4.00 12.26
CA LEU A 86 10.41 2.56 12.44
C LEU A 86 9.23 2.03 13.27
N ILE A 87 8.88 2.71 14.37
CA ILE A 87 7.72 2.38 15.20
C ILE A 87 6.43 2.47 14.38
N SER A 88 6.28 3.55 13.59
CA SER A 88 5.10 3.73 12.72
C SER A 88 5.02 2.63 11.65
N LEU A 89 6.16 2.25 11.05
CA LEU A 89 6.21 1.16 10.09
C LEU A 89 5.80 -0.15 10.75
N ALA A 90 6.39 -0.49 11.89
CA ALA A 90 6.05 -1.70 12.64
C ALA A 90 4.56 -1.74 12.99
N ALA A 91 3.99 -0.63 13.48
CA ALA A 91 2.58 -0.50 13.77
C ALA A 91 1.70 -0.75 12.54
N SER A 92 2.09 -0.26 11.36
CA SER A 92 1.40 -0.54 10.09
C SER A 92 1.40 -2.03 9.75
N LEU A 93 2.54 -2.71 9.90
CA LEU A 93 2.68 -4.15 9.63
C LEU A 93 1.83 -5.00 10.59
N PHE A 94 1.79 -4.64 11.87
CA PHE A 94 0.94 -5.30 12.87
C PHE A 94 -0.55 -5.00 12.68
N ALA A 95 -0.89 -3.85 12.10
CA ALA A 95 -2.28 -3.53 11.73
C ALA A 95 -2.76 -4.39 10.57
N HIS A 96 -1.93 -4.56 9.53
CA HIS A 96 -2.26 -5.45 8.42
C HIS A 96 -1.02 -6.08 7.79
N PHE A 97 -0.95 -7.42 7.85
CA PHE A 97 0.20 -8.19 7.35
C PHE A 97 0.53 -7.93 5.87
N GLN A 98 -0.47 -7.64 5.03
CA GLN A 98 -0.24 -7.35 3.61
C GLN A 98 0.59 -6.07 3.39
N MET A 99 0.72 -5.18 4.39
CA MET A 99 1.58 -3.99 4.30
C MET A 99 3.07 -4.34 4.25
N ILE A 100 3.46 -5.56 4.63
CA ILE A 100 4.84 -6.06 4.49
C ILE A 100 5.27 -5.99 3.03
N ILE A 101 4.35 -6.31 2.11
CA ILE A 101 4.63 -6.26 0.66
C ILE A 101 4.99 -4.84 0.26
N LEU A 102 4.17 -3.86 0.64
CA LEU A 102 4.40 -2.46 0.27
C LEU A 102 5.70 -1.92 0.88
N ALA A 103 5.98 -2.27 2.14
CA ALA A 103 7.22 -1.91 2.82
C ALA A 103 8.45 -2.52 2.12
N ALA A 104 8.40 -3.82 1.81
CA ALA A 104 9.49 -4.54 1.13
C ALA A 104 9.78 -3.95 -0.26
N LEU A 105 8.73 -3.66 -1.04
CA LEU A 105 8.88 -3.05 -2.36
C LEU A 105 9.50 -1.65 -2.29
N HIS A 106 9.12 -0.83 -1.30
CA HIS A 106 9.71 0.49 -1.11
C HIS A 106 11.18 0.42 -0.68
N ILE A 107 11.53 -0.48 0.23
CA ILE A 107 12.90 -0.68 0.70
C ILE A 107 13.80 -1.18 -0.44
N ASN A 108 13.34 -2.17 -1.23
CA ASN A 108 14.11 -2.73 -2.34
C ASN A 108 14.50 -1.68 -3.38
N ALA A 109 13.62 -0.72 -3.68
CA ALA A 109 13.93 0.37 -4.62
C ALA A 109 15.05 1.30 -4.12
N GLY A 110 15.23 1.42 -2.79
CA GLY A 110 16.35 2.15 -2.19
C GLY A 110 17.61 1.29 -2.03
N PHE A 111 17.44 0.03 -1.62
CA PHE A 111 18.52 -0.91 -1.36
C PHE A 111 19.30 -1.27 -2.63
N LEU A 112 18.62 -1.53 -3.75
CA LEU A 112 19.28 -1.80 -5.04
C LEU A 112 20.11 -0.61 -5.53
N SER A 113 19.63 0.63 -5.30
CA SER A 113 20.41 1.82 -5.62
C SER A 113 21.60 2.03 -4.68
N ALA A 114 21.50 1.60 -3.42
CA ALA A 114 22.60 1.62 -2.48
C ALA A 114 23.65 0.57 -2.82
N ILE A 115 23.27 -0.67 -3.17
CA ILE A 115 24.22 -1.71 -3.61
C ILE A 115 25.00 -1.26 -4.84
N LYS A 116 24.32 -0.67 -5.83
CA LYS A 116 24.97 -0.29 -7.09
C LYS A 116 25.96 0.86 -6.92
N ASN A 117 25.75 1.74 -5.95
CA ASN A 117 26.55 2.96 -5.75
C ASN A 117 27.47 2.88 -4.53
N ALA A 118 27.31 1.89 -3.66
CA ALA A 118 28.15 1.73 -2.49
C ALA A 118 29.24 0.68 -2.75
N THR A 119 30.48 1.15 -2.72
CA THR A 119 31.59 0.44 -2.09
C THR A 119 31.21 0.19 -0.61
N MET A 120 30.26 -0.70 -0.37
CA MET A 120 29.83 -1.04 0.98
C MET A 120 31.02 -1.68 1.70
N PRO A 121 31.39 -1.21 2.90
CA PRO A 121 32.46 -1.85 3.66
C PRO A 121 32.07 -3.31 3.93
N LYS A 122 32.99 -4.26 3.70
CA LYS A 122 32.75 -5.72 3.85
C LYS A 122 31.99 -6.08 5.14
N LYS A 123 32.25 -5.36 6.24
CA LYS A 123 31.59 -5.55 7.55
C LYS A 123 30.07 -5.29 7.52
N ALA A 124 29.59 -4.31 6.76
CA ALA A 124 28.16 -4.02 6.63
C ALA A 124 27.44 -5.08 5.80
N PHE A 125 28.07 -5.54 4.72
CA PHE A 125 27.55 -6.61 3.89
C PHE A 125 27.37 -7.92 4.67
N ILE A 126 28.39 -8.31 5.46
CA ILE A 126 28.34 -9.52 6.29
C ILE A 126 27.19 -9.45 7.32
N LYS A 127 26.99 -8.30 7.98
CA LYS A 127 25.86 -8.14 8.92
C LYS A 127 24.51 -8.32 8.22
N ILE A 128 24.32 -7.72 7.05
CA ILE A 128 23.08 -7.88 6.27
C ILE A 128 22.89 -9.33 5.83
N ALA A 129 23.96 -9.99 5.38
CA ALA A 129 23.93 -11.39 4.97
C ALA A 129 23.54 -12.31 6.14
N ILE A 130 24.09 -12.08 7.34
CA ILE A 130 23.72 -12.82 8.56
C ILE A 130 22.24 -12.60 8.90
N TYR A 131 21.75 -11.35 8.88
CA TYR A 131 20.33 -11.10 9.12
C TYR A 131 19.42 -11.80 8.11
N MET A 132 19.78 -11.80 6.82
CA MET A 132 19.02 -12.52 5.80
C MET A 132 19.10 -14.03 5.99
N ALA A 133 20.24 -14.58 6.38
CA ALA A 133 20.41 -16.00 6.65
C ALA A 133 19.58 -16.44 7.87
N CYS A 134 19.59 -15.66 8.95
CA CYS A 134 18.77 -15.92 10.13
C CYS A 134 17.27 -15.82 9.82
N ALA A 135 16.85 -14.81 9.05
CA ALA A 135 15.46 -14.68 8.61
C ALA A 135 15.05 -15.85 7.70
N GLY A 136 15.94 -16.26 6.78
CA GLY A 136 15.77 -17.43 5.92
C GLY A 136 15.59 -18.70 6.72
N LEU A 137 16.48 -18.97 7.67
CA LEU A 137 16.40 -20.13 8.56
C LEU A 137 15.10 -20.15 9.37
N LEU A 138 14.72 -19.02 9.96
CA LEU A 138 13.47 -18.90 10.71
C LEU A 138 12.25 -19.17 9.81
N SER A 139 12.23 -18.62 8.59
CA SER A 139 11.15 -18.88 7.64
C SER A 139 11.07 -20.34 7.22
N LEU A 140 12.21 -21.02 7.08
CA LEU A 140 12.28 -22.44 6.76
C LEU A 140 11.75 -23.31 7.91
N LEU A 141 12.10 -22.98 9.16
CA LEU A 141 11.56 -23.65 10.36
C LEU A 141 10.04 -23.46 10.48
N LEU A 142 9.54 -22.25 10.22
CA LEU A 142 8.09 -21.98 10.19
C LEU A 142 7.39 -22.73 9.06
N PHE A 143 8.03 -22.84 7.90
CA PHE A 143 7.50 -23.60 6.77
C PHE A 143 7.44 -25.10 7.06
N GLN A 144 8.41 -25.66 7.78
CA GLN A 144 8.32 -27.07 8.19
C GLN A 144 7.12 -27.32 9.12
N LYS A 145 6.88 -26.43 10.09
CA LYS A 145 5.78 -26.60 11.05
C LYS A 145 4.39 -26.32 10.47
N TYR A 146 4.27 -25.32 9.60
CA TYR A 146 2.99 -24.83 9.06
C TYR A 146 2.83 -25.05 7.56
N GLY A 147 3.73 -25.80 6.93
CA GLY A 147 3.82 -25.94 5.47
C GLY A 147 2.58 -26.54 4.83
N SER A 148 1.91 -27.49 5.49
CA SER A 148 0.66 -28.07 5.00
C SER A 148 -0.48 -27.04 4.97
N PHE A 149 -0.60 -26.22 6.01
CA PHE A 149 -1.60 -25.13 6.08
C PHE A 149 -1.30 -24.01 5.08
N ILE A 150 -0.02 -23.63 4.94
CA ILE A 150 0.42 -22.65 3.96
C ILE A 150 0.18 -23.19 2.55
N GLY A 151 0.53 -24.45 2.29
CA GLY A 151 0.35 -25.12 1.00
C GLY A 151 -1.12 -25.19 0.59
N ALA A 152 -2.02 -25.60 1.48
CA ALA A 152 -3.46 -25.63 1.21
C ALA A 152 -4.02 -24.23 0.90
N LYS A 153 -3.58 -23.19 1.65
CA LYS A 153 -3.95 -21.81 1.34
C LYS A 153 -3.38 -21.35 0.01
N VAL A 154 -2.11 -21.61 -0.25
CA VAL A 154 -1.45 -21.23 -1.51
C VAL A 154 -2.16 -21.90 -2.68
N GLN A 155 -2.49 -23.18 -2.59
CA GLN A 155 -3.20 -23.90 -3.65
C GLN A 155 -4.63 -23.36 -3.86
N TYR A 156 -5.35 -23.06 -2.78
CA TYR A 156 -6.65 -22.38 -2.86
C TYR A 156 -6.54 -21.03 -3.56
N TYR A 157 -5.56 -20.20 -3.16
CA TYR A 157 -5.30 -18.93 -3.83
C TYR A 157 -4.84 -19.14 -5.26
N PHE A 158 -4.05 -20.14 -5.59
CA PHE A 158 -3.54 -20.36 -6.95
C PHE A 158 -4.68 -20.74 -7.92
N ASN A 159 -5.60 -21.60 -7.47
CA ASN A 159 -6.75 -22.02 -8.26
C ASN A 159 -7.76 -20.88 -8.44
N PHE A 160 -8.04 -20.12 -7.37
CA PHE A 160 -8.96 -18.98 -7.42
C PHE A 160 -8.38 -17.76 -8.14
N SER A 161 -7.07 -17.51 -7.98
CA SER A 161 -6.38 -16.35 -8.55
C SER A 161 -6.09 -16.49 -10.03
N ARG A 162 -6.22 -17.68 -10.63
CA ARG A 162 -5.91 -17.83 -12.06
C ARG A 162 -6.86 -17.05 -12.97
N SER A 163 -8.14 -16.96 -12.62
CA SER A 163 -9.14 -16.15 -13.36
C SER A 163 -9.16 -14.68 -12.90
N GLN A 164 -9.16 -14.43 -11.59
CA GLN A 164 -9.25 -13.06 -11.05
C GLN A 164 -7.91 -12.29 -11.09
N GLY A 165 -6.79 -13.00 -11.00
CA GLY A 165 -5.44 -12.42 -10.97
C GLY A 165 -5.08 -11.74 -12.29
N LEU A 166 -5.48 -12.31 -13.44
CA LEU A 166 -5.25 -11.69 -14.75
C LEU A 166 -6.01 -10.36 -14.90
N LEU A 167 -7.27 -10.33 -14.46
CA LEU A 167 -8.08 -9.10 -14.46
C LEU A 167 -7.52 -8.04 -13.50
N SER A 168 -7.04 -8.47 -12.33
CA SER A 168 -6.37 -7.58 -11.37
C SER A 168 -5.08 -7.01 -11.94
N LEU A 169 -4.27 -7.85 -12.58
CA LEU A 169 -3.01 -7.45 -13.18
C LEU A 169 -3.19 -6.35 -14.24
N ARG A 170 -4.29 -6.37 -15.00
CA ARG A 170 -4.63 -5.29 -15.93
C ARG A 170 -4.65 -3.91 -15.25
N SER A 171 -5.26 -3.80 -14.08
CA SER A 171 -5.35 -2.52 -13.36
C SER A 171 -3.98 -2.04 -12.87
N ALA A 172 -3.15 -2.96 -12.39
CA ALA A 172 -1.78 -2.65 -11.98
C ALA A 172 -0.86 -2.29 -13.16
N LEU A 173 -1.03 -2.92 -14.33
CA LEU A 173 -0.30 -2.59 -15.54
C LEU A 173 -0.66 -1.20 -16.07
N ILE A 174 -1.94 -0.82 -16.03
CA ILE A 174 -2.37 0.54 -16.38
C ILE A 174 -1.71 1.55 -15.42
N ALA A 175 -1.77 1.29 -14.12
CA ALA A 175 -1.11 2.14 -13.12
C ALA A 175 0.41 2.21 -13.36
N PHE A 176 1.07 1.10 -13.69
CA PHE A 176 2.49 1.04 -14.02
C PHE A 176 2.81 1.94 -15.21
N PHE A 177 2.10 1.78 -16.33
CA PHE A 177 2.35 2.54 -17.55
C PHE A 177 2.18 4.05 -17.32
N LEU A 178 1.08 4.46 -16.69
CA LEU A 178 0.83 5.86 -16.38
C LEU A 178 1.87 6.45 -15.40
N THR A 179 2.31 5.66 -14.41
CA THR A 179 3.39 6.06 -13.50
C THR A 179 4.71 6.21 -14.24
N PHE A 180 5.04 5.26 -15.11
CA PHE A 180 6.29 5.21 -15.86
C PHE A 180 6.46 6.42 -16.79
N LEU A 181 5.37 6.86 -17.43
CA LEU A 181 5.36 8.07 -18.26
C LEU A 181 5.58 9.35 -17.43
N GLY A 182 4.99 9.43 -16.23
CA GLY A 182 5.03 10.63 -15.39
C GLY A 182 6.19 10.70 -14.38
N ALA A 183 6.92 9.61 -14.14
CA ALA A 183 7.95 9.54 -13.12
C ALA A 183 9.28 10.15 -13.55
N GLU A 184 10.00 10.73 -12.58
CA GLU A 184 11.39 11.16 -12.77
C GLU A 184 12.36 9.98 -12.81
N ASN A 185 12.18 9.01 -11.90
CA ASN A 185 13.06 7.86 -11.77
C ASN A 185 12.36 6.58 -12.24
N LYS A 186 12.43 6.34 -13.55
CA LYS A 186 11.84 5.19 -14.23
C LYS A 186 12.29 3.85 -13.65
N LYS A 187 13.55 3.72 -13.22
CA LYS A 187 14.10 2.48 -12.66
C LYS A 187 13.40 2.09 -11.36
N LYS A 188 13.18 3.05 -10.46
CA LYS A 188 12.46 2.80 -9.19
C LYS A 188 11.02 2.35 -9.44
N VAL A 189 10.35 2.93 -10.43
CA VAL A 189 9.00 2.54 -10.84
C VAL A 189 8.99 1.10 -11.36
N ILE A 190 9.92 0.74 -12.25
CA ILE A 190 10.04 -0.63 -12.76
C ILE A 190 10.21 -1.63 -11.62
N TYR A 191 11.15 -1.41 -10.71
CA TYR A 191 11.38 -2.35 -9.60
C TYR A 191 10.16 -2.49 -8.68
N TYR A 192 9.52 -1.36 -8.36
CA TYR A 192 8.32 -1.37 -7.54
C TYR A 192 7.18 -2.16 -8.20
N PHE A 193 6.87 -1.87 -9.47
CA PHE A 193 5.75 -2.50 -10.16
C PHE A 193 6.03 -3.94 -10.60
N ILE A 194 7.27 -4.32 -10.94
CA ILE A 194 7.59 -5.73 -11.19
C ILE A 194 7.34 -6.56 -9.93
N GLY A 195 7.87 -6.12 -8.78
CA GLY A 195 7.63 -6.81 -7.52
C GLY A 195 6.16 -6.85 -7.15
N LEU A 196 5.42 -5.76 -7.40
CA LEU A 196 3.98 -5.72 -7.17
C LEU A 196 3.21 -6.66 -8.11
N CYS A 197 3.56 -6.73 -9.40
CA CYS A 197 2.92 -7.62 -10.36
C CYS A 197 3.13 -9.09 -9.98
N ILE A 198 4.33 -9.44 -9.52
CA ILE A 198 4.61 -10.77 -8.95
C ILE A 198 3.67 -11.02 -7.78
N CYS A 199 3.57 -10.10 -6.82
CA CYS A 199 2.64 -10.25 -5.70
C CYS A 199 1.18 -10.39 -6.15
N ILE A 200 0.74 -9.66 -7.19
CA ILE A 200 -0.62 -9.75 -7.74
C ILE A 200 -0.86 -11.11 -8.38
N LEU A 201 0.10 -11.66 -9.12
CA LEU A 201 -0.02 -13.00 -9.71
C LEU A 201 -0.17 -14.09 -8.64
N PHE A 202 0.56 -13.98 -7.53
CA PHE A 202 0.52 -14.98 -6.47
C PHE A 202 -0.66 -14.82 -5.51
N LEU A 203 -1.10 -13.59 -5.23
CA LEU A 203 -2.10 -13.31 -4.20
C LEU A 203 -3.48 -12.93 -4.76
N GLY A 204 -3.56 -12.55 -6.04
CA GLY A 204 -4.82 -12.31 -6.78
C GLY A 204 -5.75 -11.24 -6.24
N SER A 205 -5.36 -10.45 -5.23
CA SER A 205 -6.31 -9.64 -4.47
C SER A 205 -6.47 -8.21 -4.98
N ASP A 206 -7.71 -7.70 -4.99
CA ASP A 206 -8.03 -6.30 -5.29
C ASP A 206 -7.31 -5.28 -4.39
N ARG A 207 -6.92 -5.70 -3.18
CA ARG A 207 -6.13 -4.86 -2.25
C ARG A 207 -4.74 -4.53 -2.79
N LEU A 208 -4.17 -5.39 -3.63
CA LEU A 208 -2.89 -5.10 -4.28
C LEU A 208 -3.04 -4.08 -5.41
N ASN A 209 -4.21 -4.01 -6.07
CA ASN A 209 -4.51 -2.95 -7.05
C ASN A 209 -4.59 -1.58 -6.36
N MET A 210 -5.12 -1.54 -5.13
CA MET A 210 -5.06 -0.35 -4.28
C MET A 210 -3.60 0.04 -3.99
N PHE A 211 -2.72 -0.91 -3.67
CA PHE A 211 -1.29 -0.62 -3.51
C PHE A 211 -0.64 -0.11 -4.81
N ALA A 212 -1.03 -0.65 -5.97
CA ALA A 212 -0.57 -0.16 -7.27
C ALA A 212 -0.95 1.32 -7.46
N TYR A 213 -2.16 1.70 -7.07
CA TYR A 213 -2.63 3.08 -7.12
C TYR A 213 -1.86 4.00 -6.14
N PHE A 214 -1.62 3.57 -4.91
CA PHE A 214 -0.78 4.35 -3.98
C PHE A 214 0.67 4.46 -4.44
N GLY A 215 1.21 3.40 -5.05
CA GLY A 215 2.51 3.42 -5.71
C GLY A 215 2.55 4.43 -6.86
N PHE A 216 1.49 4.46 -7.69
CA PHE A 216 1.31 5.47 -8.73
C PHE A 216 1.38 6.89 -8.16
N LEU A 217 0.58 7.20 -7.13
CA LEU A 217 0.58 8.52 -6.48
C LEU A 217 1.94 8.86 -5.84
N HIS A 218 2.63 7.86 -5.29
CA HIS A 218 3.92 8.02 -4.64
C HIS A 218 5.01 8.41 -5.65
N TYR A 219 5.13 7.66 -6.76
CA TYR A 219 6.26 7.77 -7.68
C TYR A 219 6.05 8.78 -8.82
N ILE A 220 4.81 9.10 -9.17
CA ILE A 220 4.55 10.09 -10.21
C ILE A 220 4.98 11.49 -9.76
N ASN A 221 5.56 12.28 -10.68
CA ASN A 221 5.93 13.67 -10.38
C ASN A 221 4.78 14.62 -10.75
N PRO A 222 4.08 15.24 -9.78
CA PRO A 222 2.92 16.09 -10.05
C PRO A 222 3.25 17.40 -10.80
N LYS A 223 4.52 17.78 -10.89
CA LYS A 223 4.94 19.01 -11.58
C LYS A 223 4.87 18.88 -13.10
N ARG A 224 4.97 17.67 -13.65
CA ARG A 224 4.95 17.41 -15.11
C ARG A 224 3.51 17.41 -15.65
N ILE A 225 3.32 17.98 -16.84
CA ILE A 225 1.99 18.02 -17.51
C ILE A 225 1.46 16.60 -17.73
N ILE A 226 2.29 15.71 -18.29
CA ILE A 226 1.94 14.30 -18.53
C ILE A 226 1.43 13.64 -17.25
N SER A 227 2.04 13.91 -16.10
CA SER A 227 1.61 13.37 -14.82
C SER A 227 0.23 13.86 -14.39
N LYS A 228 -0.06 15.16 -14.57
CA LYS A 228 -1.38 15.73 -14.26
C LYS A 228 -2.46 15.06 -15.11
N VAL A 229 -2.19 14.87 -16.40
CA VAL A 229 -3.08 14.16 -17.33
C VAL A 229 -3.28 12.72 -16.86
N SER A 230 -2.21 12.00 -16.53
CA SER A 230 -2.29 10.63 -15.98
C SER A 230 -3.14 10.54 -14.71
N ILE A 231 -2.99 11.50 -13.79
CA ILE A 231 -3.78 11.56 -12.55
C ILE A 231 -5.26 11.77 -12.86
N VAL A 232 -5.59 12.70 -13.75
CA VAL A 232 -6.99 12.99 -14.13
C VAL A 232 -7.62 11.80 -14.83
N LEU A 233 -6.93 11.18 -15.81
CA LEU A 233 -7.43 10.00 -16.51
C LEU A 233 -7.69 8.84 -15.56
N LEU A 234 -6.72 8.53 -14.68
CA LEU A 234 -6.88 7.43 -13.74
C LEU A 234 -7.97 7.72 -12.71
N SER A 235 -8.10 8.97 -12.26
CA SER A 235 -9.15 9.37 -11.32
C SER A 235 -10.54 9.34 -11.97
N GLY A 236 -10.65 9.68 -13.25
CA GLY A 236 -11.89 9.54 -14.02
C GLY A 236 -12.33 8.08 -14.18
N TYR A 237 -11.39 7.19 -14.51
CA TYR A 237 -11.66 5.74 -14.53
C TYR A 237 -12.10 5.22 -13.16
N LEU A 238 -11.46 5.68 -12.08
CA LEU A 238 -11.81 5.25 -10.73
C LEU A 238 -13.11 5.86 -10.22
N LEU A 239 -13.50 7.05 -10.68
CA LEU A 239 -14.80 7.66 -10.38
C LEU A 239 -15.96 6.74 -10.81
N TYR A 240 -15.87 6.14 -12.00
CA TYR A 240 -16.88 5.18 -12.46
C TYR A 240 -17.03 4.00 -11.50
N LYS A 241 -15.89 3.46 -11.00
CA LYS A 241 -15.92 2.42 -9.97
C LYS A 241 -16.48 2.91 -8.64
N THR A 242 -16.21 4.16 -8.25
CA THR A 242 -16.78 4.78 -7.04
C THR A 242 -18.29 4.82 -7.10
N ILE A 243 -18.87 5.22 -8.24
CA ILE A 243 -20.33 5.28 -8.43
C ILE A 243 -20.93 3.88 -8.29
N MET A 244 -20.36 2.88 -8.97
CA MET A 244 -20.85 1.50 -8.84
C MET A 244 -20.75 0.97 -7.41
N TYR A 245 -19.67 1.31 -6.70
CA TYR A 245 -19.47 0.91 -5.31
C TYR A 245 -20.46 1.57 -4.35
N LEU A 246 -20.72 2.87 -4.51
CA LEU A 246 -21.71 3.59 -3.70
C LEU A 246 -23.13 3.05 -3.94
N ASN A 247 -23.49 2.73 -5.18
CA ASN A 247 -24.75 2.08 -5.50
C ASN A 247 -24.86 0.74 -4.77
N LEU A 248 -23.79 -0.06 -4.75
CA LEU A 248 -23.78 -1.36 -4.08
C LEU A 248 -24.00 -1.21 -2.56
N ILE A 249 -23.34 -0.23 -1.91
CA ILE A 249 -23.58 0.06 -0.49
C ILE A 249 -25.03 0.48 -0.25
N TYR A 250 -25.57 1.35 -1.11
CA TYR A 250 -26.93 1.88 -0.94
C TYR A 250 -27.99 0.77 -1.03
N TYR A 251 -27.88 -0.11 -2.02
CA TYR A 251 -28.88 -1.16 -2.25
C TYR A 251 -28.76 -2.36 -1.30
N PHE A 252 -27.54 -2.78 -0.96
CA PHE A 252 -27.34 -4.03 -0.22
C PHE A 252 -27.03 -3.83 1.27
N GLY A 253 -26.80 -2.59 1.72
CA GLY A 253 -26.28 -2.32 3.04
C GLY A 253 -24.82 -2.76 3.13
N GLY A 254 -23.92 -1.81 3.40
CA GLY A 254 -22.48 -2.07 3.51
C GLY A 254 -22.10 -2.93 4.73
#